data_AF-A0A2G5WFV9-F1
#
_entry.id   AF-A0A2G5WFV9-F1
#
_cell.length_a   1.000
_cell.length_b   1.000
_cell.length_c   1.000
_cell.angle_alpha   90.00
_cell.angle_beta   90.00
_cell.angle_gamma   90.00
#
_symmetry.space_group_name_H-M   'P 1'
#
loop_
_entity.id
_entity.type
_entity.pdbx_description
1 polymer ?
#
loop_
_entity_poly.entity_id
_entity_poly.type
_entity_poly.pdbx_seq_one_letter_code
_entity_poly.pdbx_strand_id
1 'polypeptide(L)'
;MTAYNRFTLTMICFSVLIAGTLLIKQTASSEQAKIEFVGIDYAEMNKAVELVLLDMPEIAEELKEIRSGVHPRTIDRSFSNKKTKFRIRIKNNLTQKEHSSAFLRGIAEKQTSRYKVALEIAESEYGIRVTEEEVDTYIKQNVATVWNMDKRKYAKALDLTLNELDYAFDRDVYAIDALWQKIQPIVMEEIPRQRGEGAEAYRVRIKEEYFSREVESEK
;
A
#
# COMPACT_ATOMS: atom_id res chain seq x y z
N MET A 1 -14.25 -9.49 -9.79
CA MET A 1 -13.99 -8.76 -8.53
C MET A 1 -14.98 -7.62 -8.42
N THR A 2 -15.79 -7.57 -7.36
CA THR A 2 -16.73 -6.47 -7.12
C THR A 2 -15.98 -5.22 -6.63
N ALA A 3 -16.57 -4.04 -6.81
CA ALA A 3 -16.00 -2.76 -6.36
C ALA A 3 -15.71 -2.75 -4.84
N TYR A 4 -16.45 -3.54 -4.06
CA TYR A 4 -16.21 -3.77 -2.62
C TYR A 4 -14.82 -4.34 -2.36
N ASN A 5 -14.40 -5.34 -3.16
CA ASN A 5 -13.10 -5.99 -3.01
C ASN A 5 -11.93 -5.07 -3.32
N ARG A 6 -12.11 -3.96 -4.06
CA ARG A 6 -11.02 -3.08 -4.50
C ARG A 6 -10.58 -2.10 -3.41
N PHE A 7 -11.51 -1.51 -2.65
CA PHE A 7 -11.16 -0.69 -1.49
C PHE A 7 -10.57 -1.53 -0.36
N THR A 8 -11.10 -2.74 -0.15
CA THR A 8 -10.46 -3.72 0.73
C THR A 8 -9.08 -4.10 0.18
N LEU A 9 -8.88 -4.22 -1.14
CA LEU A 9 -7.56 -4.50 -1.74
C LEU A 9 -6.54 -3.39 -1.48
N THR A 10 -6.93 -2.11 -1.57
CA THR A 10 -6.04 -0.97 -1.29
C THR A 10 -5.68 -0.90 0.19
N MET A 11 -6.62 -1.22 1.09
CA MET A 11 -6.31 -1.40 2.53
C MET A 11 -5.59 -2.73 2.82
N ILE A 12 -5.68 -3.74 1.94
CA ILE A 12 -4.94 -5.01 1.97
C ILE A 12 -3.56 -4.86 1.33
N CYS A 13 -3.27 -3.79 0.58
CA CYS A 13 -1.89 -3.41 0.26
C CYS A 13 -1.09 -3.09 1.54
N PHE A 14 -1.76 -2.80 2.67
CA PHE A 14 -1.13 -2.81 4.01
C PHE A 14 -0.84 -4.22 4.56
N SER A 15 -1.29 -5.30 3.92
CA SER A 15 -1.19 -6.69 4.38
C SER A 15 -0.08 -7.51 3.74
N VAL A 16 0.35 -7.16 2.54
CA VAL A 16 1.34 -7.99 1.82
C VAL A 16 2.73 -7.90 2.50
N LEU A 17 3.06 -6.81 3.19
CA LEU A 17 4.44 -6.58 3.67
C LEU A 17 4.79 -7.10 5.06
N ILE A 18 3.83 -7.52 5.89
CA ILE A 18 4.13 -8.11 7.22
C ILE A 18 4.44 -9.62 7.11
N ALA A 19 4.10 -10.28 6.00
CA ALA A 19 4.41 -11.69 5.80
C ALA A 19 5.93 -11.94 5.70
N GLY A 20 6.70 -11.01 5.11
CA GLY A 20 8.13 -11.16 4.88
C GLY A 20 9.00 -11.16 6.16
N THR A 21 8.57 -10.52 7.25
CA THR A 21 9.30 -10.57 8.53
C THR A 21 8.88 -11.74 9.43
N LEU A 22 7.72 -12.35 9.18
CA LEU A 22 7.28 -13.56 9.88
C LEU A 22 7.84 -14.85 9.24
N LEU A 23 8.16 -14.83 7.95
CA LEU A 23 8.66 -16.01 7.22
C LEU A 23 10.09 -16.44 7.58
N ILE A 24 10.92 -15.58 8.16
CA ILE A 24 12.29 -15.96 8.56
C ILE A 24 12.30 -16.79 9.86
N LYS A 25 11.19 -16.83 10.62
CA LYS A 25 11.13 -17.61 11.89
C LYS A 25 10.39 -18.94 11.81
N GLN A 26 9.72 -19.25 10.69
CA GLN A 26 8.97 -20.51 10.53
C GLN A 26 9.52 -21.34 9.38
N THR A 27 10.78 -21.73 9.46
CA THR A 27 11.18 -23.01 8.87
C THR A 27 10.63 -24.11 9.77
N ALA A 28 9.76 -24.94 9.18
CA ALA A 28 9.16 -26.17 9.73
C ALA A 28 8.02 -26.02 10.78
N SER A 29 6.81 -25.75 10.31
CA SER A 29 5.62 -26.53 10.72
C SER A 29 4.48 -26.29 9.75
N SER A 30 3.99 -27.37 9.14
CA SER A 30 2.86 -27.38 8.22
C SER A 30 1.55 -27.20 8.99
N GLU A 31 1.16 -25.97 9.27
CA GLU A 31 -0.24 -25.63 9.45
C GLU A 31 -0.54 -24.43 8.56
N GLN A 32 -1.46 -24.64 7.62
CA GLN A 32 -2.01 -23.60 6.78
C GLN A 32 -2.56 -22.50 7.70
N ALA A 33 -1.80 -21.41 7.85
CA ALA A 33 -2.30 -20.20 8.47
C ALA A 33 -3.49 -19.74 7.64
N LYS A 34 -4.70 -20.05 8.11
CA LYS A 34 -5.94 -19.45 7.62
C LYS A 34 -5.71 -17.95 7.67
N ILE A 35 -5.72 -17.31 6.50
CA ILE A 35 -5.80 -15.87 6.40
C ILE A 35 -7.16 -15.49 6.98
N GLU A 36 -7.22 -15.25 8.29
CA GLU A 36 -8.38 -14.61 8.90
C GLU A 36 -8.50 -13.23 8.27
N PHE A 37 -9.52 -13.08 7.43
CA PHE A 37 -10.08 -11.77 7.13
C PHE A 37 -10.65 -11.24 8.44
N VAL A 38 -9.83 -10.57 9.23
CA VAL A 38 -10.30 -9.75 10.35
C VAL A 38 -11.23 -8.73 9.73
N GLY A 39 -12.54 -8.93 9.92
CA GLY A 39 -13.55 -7.96 9.55
C GLY A 39 -13.24 -6.70 10.36
N ILE A 40 -12.63 -5.72 9.72
CA ILE A 40 -12.32 -4.45 10.35
C ILE A 40 -13.65 -3.82 10.75
N ASP A 41 -13.90 -3.64 12.05
CA ASP A 41 -15.04 -2.85 12.50
C ASP A 41 -14.77 -1.38 12.13
N TYR A 42 -15.55 -0.88 11.19
CA TYR A 42 -15.40 0.48 10.68
C TYR A 42 -15.82 1.56 11.68
N ALA A 43 -16.48 1.21 12.80
CA ALA A 43 -16.62 2.13 13.93
C ALA A 43 -15.25 2.34 14.62
N GLU A 44 -14.40 1.32 14.64
CA GLU A 44 -13.06 1.38 15.21
C GLU A 44 -12.08 2.14 14.31
N MET A 45 -12.34 2.23 13.00
CA MET A 45 -11.50 2.98 12.05
C MET A 45 -11.35 4.46 12.42
N ASN A 46 -12.45 5.17 12.70
CA ASN A 46 -12.37 6.59 13.05
C ASN A 46 -11.60 6.81 14.35
N LYS A 47 -11.89 5.99 15.36
CA LYS A 47 -11.18 6.02 16.63
C LYS A 47 -9.69 5.72 16.46
N ALA A 48 -9.35 4.74 15.62
CA ALA A 48 -7.96 4.41 15.30
C ALA A 48 -7.25 5.58 14.61
N VAL A 49 -7.90 6.24 13.65
CA VAL A 49 -7.36 7.43 12.97
C VAL A 49 -7.13 8.58 13.95
N GLU A 50 -8.13 8.91 14.78
CA GLU A 50 -8.02 9.98 15.78
C GLU A 50 -6.88 9.71 16.77
N LEU A 51 -6.74 8.48 17.27
CA LEU A 51 -5.64 8.08 18.16
C LEU A 51 -4.27 8.23 17.46
N VAL A 52 -4.17 7.81 16.20
CA VAL A 52 -2.90 7.92 15.46
C VAL A 52 -2.57 9.38 15.14
N LEU A 53 -3.55 10.23 14.84
CA LEU A 53 -3.32 11.66 14.63
C LEU A 53 -2.77 12.34 15.89
N LEU A 54 -3.23 11.94 17.08
CA LEU A 54 -2.67 12.42 18.35
C LEU A 54 -1.23 11.93 18.57
N ASP A 55 -0.95 10.67 18.24
CA ASP A 55 0.36 10.04 18.43
C ASP A 55 1.41 10.43 17.37
N MET A 56 0.97 10.94 16.21
CA MET A 56 1.82 11.29 15.07
C MET A 56 1.55 12.72 14.58
N PRO A 57 1.83 13.76 15.39
CA PRO A 57 1.59 15.15 15.01
C PRO A 57 2.35 15.55 13.74
N GLU A 58 3.43 14.85 13.39
CA GLU A 58 4.21 15.10 12.17
C GLU A 58 3.44 14.92 10.85
N ILE A 59 2.29 14.22 10.87
CA ILE A 59 1.40 14.06 9.70
C ILE A 59 0.50 15.28 9.48
N ALA A 60 0.29 16.10 10.51
CA ALA A 60 -0.63 17.24 10.46
C ALA A 60 -0.21 18.27 9.41
N GLU A 61 1.10 18.52 9.26
CA GLU A 61 1.61 19.43 8.24
C GLU A 61 1.37 18.89 6.82
N GLU A 62 1.54 17.59 6.57
CA GLU A 62 1.24 17.00 5.24
C GLU A 62 -0.26 17.07 4.93
N LEU A 63 -1.13 16.82 5.91
CA LEU A 63 -2.57 16.98 5.74
C LEU A 63 -2.96 18.44 5.46
N LYS A 64 -2.29 19.40 6.12
CA LYS A 64 -2.50 20.83 5.90
C LYS A 64 -2.04 21.26 4.50
N GLU A 65 -0.88 20.79 4.04
CA GLU A 65 -0.39 21.02 2.69
C GLU A 65 -1.40 20.51 1.65
N ILE A 66 -1.89 19.28 1.81
CA ILE A 66 -2.92 18.70 0.94
C ILE A 66 -4.18 19.57 0.89
N ARG A 67 -4.72 19.98 2.04
CA ARG A 67 -5.91 20.86 2.14
C ARG A 67 -5.70 22.24 1.50
N SER A 68 -4.48 22.74 1.48
CA SER A 68 -4.14 24.01 0.84
C SER A 68 -4.00 23.91 -0.69
N GLY A 69 -4.26 22.74 -1.28
CA GLY A 69 -4.15 22.50 -2.72
C GLY A 69 -2.72 22.26 -3.19
N VAL A 70 -1.77 22.11 -2.27
CA VAL A 70 -0.39 21.71 -2.60
C VAL A 70 -0.38 20.19 -2.78
N HIS A 71 -0.78 19.74 -3.97
CA HIS A 71 -0.73 18.33 -4.32
C HIS A 71 0.67 17.95 -4.83
N PRO A 72 1.22 16.78 -4.45
CA PRO A 72 2.41 16.28 -5.10
C PRO A 72 2.10 16.05 -6.57
N ARG A 73 2.58 16.95 -7.43
CA ARG A 73 2.37 16.90 -8.89
C ARG A 73 3.19 15.79 -9.56
N THR A 74 4.05 15.10 -8.82
CA THR A 74 4.87 14.00 -9.31
C THR A 74 4.76 12.78 -8.41
N ILE A 75 4.80 11.60 -9.00
CA ILE A 75 4.81 10.28 -8.35
C ILE A 75 5.89 10.25 -7.27
N ASP A 76 7.11 10.71 -7.55
CA ASP A 76 8.22 10.71 -6.58
C ASP A 76 7.92 11.49 -5.30
N ARG A 77 7.20 12.63 -5.46
CA ARG A 77 6.81 13.48 -4.34
C ARG A 77 5.60 12.95 -3.59
N SER A 78 4.87 11.99 -4.18
CA SER A 78 3.73 11.36 -3.51
C SER A 78 4.17 10.38 -2.42
N PHE A 79 5.36 9.79 -2.52
CA PHE A 79 5.89 8.83 -1.54
C PHE A 79 6.36 9.53 -0.26
N SER A 80 5.69 9.25 0.86
CA SER A 80 6.04 9.79 2.18
C SER A 80 6.16 8.68 3.21
N ASN A 81 7.32 8.61 3.87
CA ASN A 81 7.53 7.71 5.01
C ASN A 81 6.53 7.99 6.14
N LYS A 82 6.09 9.25 6.31
CA LYS A 82 5.12 9.62 7.34
C LYS A 82 3.74 9.05 7.01
N LYS A 83 3.26 9.21 5.77
CA LYS A 83 2.01 8.59 5.31
C LYS A 83 2.05 7.07 5.48
N THR A 84 3.13 6.43 5.05
CA THR A 84 3.31 4.97 5.20
C THR A 84 3.27 4.55 6.68
N LYS A 85 4.05 5.21 7.55
CA LYS A 85 4.04 4.95 9.00
C LYS A 85 2.66 5.15 9.62
N PHE A 86 1.97 6.21 9.22
CA PHE A 86 0.63 6.56 9.69
C PHE A 86 -0.38 5.45 9.39
N ARG A 87 -0.41 4.97 8.14
CA ARG A 87 -1.29 3.87 7.73
C ARG A 87 -0.95 2.56 8.45
N ILE A 88 0.33 2.25 8.65
CA ILE A 88 0.75 1.07 9.43
C ILE A 88 0.26 1.19 10.88
N ARG A 89 0.36 2.37 11.50
CA ARG A 89 -0.09 2.57 12.89
C ARG A 89 -1.61 2.44 13.04
N ILE A 90 -2.38 2.94 12.07
CA ILE A 90 -3.83 2.72 12.02
C ILE A 90 -4.13 1.22 11.96
N LYS A 91 -3.47 0.49 11.05
CA LYS A 91 -3.64 -0.95 10.94
C LYS A 91 -3.27 -1.68 12.24
N ASN A 92 -2.20 -1.28 12.90
CA ASN A 92 -1.78 -1.83 14.18
C ASN A 92 -2.85 -1.65 15.26
N ASN A 93 -3.45 -0.46 15.35
CA ASN A 93 -4.56 -0.19 16.28
C ASN A 93 -5.78 -1.07 15.97
N LEU A 94 -6.12 -1.25 14.69
CA LEU A 94 -7.25 -2.09 14.27
C LEU A 94 -7.02 -3.58 14.48
N THR A 95 -5.77 -4.03 14.46
CA THR A 95 -5.40 -5.44 14.62
C THR A 95 -4.86 -5.76 16.01
N GLN A 96 -4.92 -4.79 16.93
CA GLN A 96 -4.38 -4.88 18.30
C GLN A 96 -2.92 -5.35 18.34
N LYS A 97 -2.13 -4.96 17.32
CA LYS A 97 -0.70 -5.27 17.22
C LYS A 97 0.12 -4.09 17.69
N GLU A 98 0.87 -4.29 18.76
CA GLU A 98 1.78 -3.26 19.27
C GLU A 98 3.21 -3.45 18.75
N HIS A 99 3.76 -2.37 18.19
CA HIS A 99 5.13 -2.30 17.74
C HIS A 99 5.74 -0.95 18.17
N SER A 100 7.04 -0.95 18.47
CA SER A 100 7.72 0.28 18.87
C SER A 100 7.72 1.33 17.74
N SER A 101 7.73 2.61 18.11
CA SER A 101 7.78 3.70 17.11
C SER A 101 9.01 3.59 16.19
N ALA A 102 10.16 3.19 16.74
CA ALA A 102 11.39 2.97 15.97
C ALA A 102 11.25 1.83 14.96
N PHE A 103 10.61 0.72 15.34
CA PHE A 103 10.30 -0.39 14.44
C PHE A 103 9.36 0.06 13.32
N LEU A 104 8.28 0.77 13.66
CA LEU A 104 7.31 1.27 12.68
C LEU A 104 7.95 2.23 11.68
N ARG A 105 8.86 3.09 12.14
CA ARG A 105 9.62 3.97 11.25
C ARG A 105 10.48 3.16 10.27
N GLY A 106 11.25 2.19 10.76
CA GLY A 106 12.09 1.35 9.90
C GLY A 106 11.29 0.56 8.86
N ILE A 107 10.12 0.03 9.23
CA ILE A 107 9.21 -0.64 8.28
C ILE A 107 8.67 0.36 7.25
N ALA A 108 8.26 1.56 7.66
CA ALA A 108 7.75 2.57 6.75
C ALA A 108 8.80 3.06 5.74
N GLU A 109 10.03 3.27 6.21
CA GLU A 109 11.18 3.63 5.37
C GLU A 109 11.48 2.52 4.36
N LYS A 110 11.55 1.26 4.83
CA LYS A 110 11.79 0.10 3.95
C LYS A 110 10.69 -0.05 2.90
N GLN A 111 9.41 0.06 3.30
CA GLN A 111 8.29 -0.05 2.37
C GLN A 111 8.30 1.05 1.32
N THR A 112 8.52 2.30 1.74
CA THR A 112 8.56 3.43 0.82
C THR A 112 9.75 3.31 -0.15
N SER A 113 10.91 2.85 0.34
CA SER A 113 12.08 2.56 -0.50
C SER A 113 11.80 1.46 -1.52
N ARG A 114 11.22 0.33 -1.09
CA ARG A 114 10.85 -0.79 -1.98
C ARG A 114 9.93 -0.34 -3.12
N TYR A 115 9.00 0.56 -2.86
CA TYR A 115 8.12 1.10 -3.89
C TYR A 115 8.84 1.96 -4.92
N LYS A 116 9.79 2.79 -4.48
CA LYS A 116 10.63 3.58 -5.39
C LYS A 116 11.54 2.69 -6.22
N VAL A 117 12.21 1.72 -5.58
CA VAL A 117 13.05 0.73 -6.26
C VAL A 117 12.25 -0.07 -7.29
N ALA A 118 11.02 -0.47 -6.98
CA ALA A 118 10.18 -1.18 -7.94
C ALA A 118 9.86 -0.33 -9.18
N LEU A 119 9.62 0.98 -9.02
CA LEU A 119 9.45 1.88 -10.16
C LEU A 119 10.73 2.01 -10.99
N GLU A 120 11.90 2.11 -10.33
CA GLU A 120 13.20 2.15 -11.00
C GLU A 120 13.48 0.87 -11.78
N ILE A 121 13.23 -0.30 -11.19
CA ILE A 121 13.37 -1.61 -11.83
C ILE A 121 12.42 -1.74 -13.03
N ALA A 122 11.18 -1.28 -12.90
CA ALA A 122 10.24 -1.26 -14.01
C ALA A 122 10.79 -0.48 -15.21
N GLU A 123 11.40 0.68 -14.95
CA GLU A 123 11.94 1.53 -15.99
C GLU A 123 13.23 0.94 -16.58
N SER A 124 14.16 0.45 -15.75
CA SER A 124 15.47 -0.05 -16.20
C SER A 124 15.41 -1.43 -16.86
N GLU A 125 14.70 -2.39 -16.28
CA GLU A 125 14.67 -3.77 -16.77
C GLU A 125 13.59 -3.98 -17.84
N TYR A 126 12.49 -3.23 -17.77
CA TYR A 126 11.32 -3.44 -18.62
C TYR A 126 10.97 -2.27 -19.54
N GLY A 127 11.65 -1.13 -19.42
CA GLY A 127 11.29 0.09 -20.16
C GLY A 127 9.89 0.61 -19.78
N ILE A 128 9.36 0.23 -18.63
CA ILE A 128 8.03 0.59 -18.16
C ILE A 128 8.13 1.71 -17.14
N ARG A 129 7.63 2.89 -17.54
CA ARG A 129 7.43 4.02 -16.64
C ARG A 129 5.95 4.20 -16.33
N VAL A 130 5.63 4.59 -15.10
CA VAL A 130 4.28 5.05 -14.72
C VAL A 130 4.24 6.58 -14.83
N THR A 131 3.28 7.13 -15.58
CA THR A 131 3.08 8.58 -15.68
C THR A 131 1.99 9.09 -14.73
N GLU A 132 1.95 10.40 -14.48
CA GLU A 132 0.91 11.01 -13.65
C GLU A 132 -0.50 10.76 -14.20
N GLU A 133 -0.65 10.83 -15.52
CA GLU A 133 -1.90 10.60 -16.22
C GLU A 133 -2.35 9.14 -16.10
N GLU A 134 -1.41 8.20 -16.08
CA GLU A 134 -1.71 6.79 -15.85
C GLU A 134 -2.21 6.56 -14.42
N VAL A 135 -1.62 7.23 -13.42
CA VAL A 135 -2.12 7.19 -12.04
C VAL A 135 -3.51 7.81 -11.94
N ASP A 136 -3.72 8.98 -12.55
CA ASP A 136 -5.02 9.65 -12.55
C ASP A 136 -6.11 8.80 -13.23
N THR A 137 -5.74 8.14 -14.32
CA THR A 137 -6.60 7.20 -15.04
C THR A 137 -6.93 6.00 -14.16
N TYR A 138 -5.92 5.42 -13.49
CA TYR A 138 -6.12 4.32 -12.56
C TYR A 138 -7.09 4.71 -11.45
N ILE A 139 -6.88 5.87 -10.81
CA ILE A 139 -7.75 6.38 -9.76
C ILE A 139 -9.17 6.57 -10.30
N LYS A 140 -9.34 7.23 -11.44
CA LYS A 140 -10.66 7.49 -12.03
C LYS A 140 -11.43 6.21 -12.32
N GLN A 141 -10.75 5.19 -12.87
CA GLN A 141 -11.38 3.94 -13.29
C GLN A 141 -11.66 2.98 -12.12
N ASN A 142 -10.77 2.94 -11.12
CA ASN A 142 -10.77 1.88 -10.11
C ASN A 142 -11.11 2.35 -8.70
N VAL A 143 -10.97 3.64 -8.40
CA VAL A 143 -10.96 4.18 -7.04
C VAL A 143 -12.02 5.26 -6.84
N ALA A 144 -12.08 6.26 -7.73
CA ALA A 144 -12.94 7.43 -7.58
C ALA A 144 -14.43 7.10 -7.62
N THR A 145 -14.80 6.01 -8.29
CA THR A 145 -16.17 5.49 -8.37
C THR A 145 -16.57 4.66 -7.14
N VAL A 146 -15.63 4.35 -6.25
CA VAL A 146 -15.90 3.58 -5.03
C VAL A 146 -16.36 4.51 -3.92
N TRP A 147 -17.68 4.52 -3.69
CA TRP A 147 -18.36 5.41 -2.74
C TRP A 147 -18.93 4.63 -1.55
N ASN A 148 -18.11 3.80 -0.89
CA ASN A 148 -18.53 3.12 0.34
C ASN A 148 -18.47 4.07 1.55
N MET A 149 -19.18 3.72 2.63
CA MET A 149 -19.23 4.54 3.84
C MET A 149 -17.86 4.65 4.51
N ASP A 150 -17.02 3.63 4.38
CA ASP A 150 -15.77 3.53 5.12
C ASP A 150 -14.71 4.47 4.57
N LYS A 151 -14.61 4.60 3.25
CA LYS A 151 -13.77 5.58 2.60
C LYS A 151 -14.16 7.01 2.98
N ARG A 152 -15.47 7.29 3.04
CA ARG A 152 -15.99 8.60 3.50
C ARG A 152 -15.65 8.89 4.95
N LYS A 153 -15.78 7.89 5.82
CA LYS A 153 -15.40 7.99 7.23
C LYS A 153 -13.90 8.26 7.39
N TYR A 154 -13.07 7.52 6.65
CA TYR A 154 -11.62 7.70 6.63
C TYR A 154 -11.21 9.11 6.17
N ALA A 155 -11.73 9.56 5.02
CA ALA A 155 -11.49 10.91 4.52
C ALA A 155 -11.92 11.98 5.53
N LYS A 156 -13.10 11.82 6.14
CA LYS A 156 -13.60 12.73 7.17
C LYS A 156 -12.70 12.75 8.40
N ALA A 157 -12.22 11.61 8.87
CA ALA A 157 -11.34 11.53 10.03
C ALA A 157 -9.98 12.22 9.80
N LEU A 158 -9.52 12.29 8.55
CA LEU A 158 -8.33 13.04 8.14
C LEU A 158 -8.60 14.51 7.84
N ASP A 159 -9.87 14.94 7.90
CA ASP A 159 -10.33 16.24 7.42
C ASP A 159 -9.89 16.49 5.96
N LEU A 160 -10.21 15.53 5.09
CA LEU A 160 -9.97 15.56 3.65
C LEU A 160 -11.27 15.27 2.88
N THR A 161 -11.38 15.84 1.69
CA THR A 161 -12.35 15.39 0.69
C THR A 161 -11.95 14.02 0.13
N LEU A 162 -12.89 13.31 -0.50
CA LEU A 162 -12.55 12.05 -1.20
C LEU A 162 -11.54 12.27 -2.33
N ASN A 163 -11.58 13.44 -2.98
CA ASN A 163 -10.63 13.77 -4.03
C ASN A 163 -9.22 13.98 -3.47
N GLU A 164 -9.07 14.74 -2.39
CA GLU A 164 -7.79 14.93 -1.72
C GLU A 164 -7.24 13.63 -1.13
N LEU A 165 -8.12 12.79 -0.57
CA LEU A 165 -7.75 11.46 -0.13
C LEU A 165 -7.15 10.66 -1.30
N ASP A 166 -7.84 10.60 -2.44
CA ASP A 166 -7.44 9.73 -3.54
C ASP A 166 -6.24 10.27 -4.32
N TYR A 167 -6.31 11.54 -4.74
CA TYR A 167 -5.37 12.14 -5.68
C TYR A 167 -4.15 12.77 -5.00
N ALA A 168 -4.13 12.88 -3.66
CA ALA A 168 -2.98 13.44 -2.95
C ALA A 168 -2.50 12.55 -1.80
N PHE A 169 -3.38 12.20 -0.86
CA PHE A 169 -2.98 11.41 0.30
C PHE A 169 -2.59 9.98 -0.10
N ASP A 170 -3.43 9.25 -0.82
CA ASP A 170 -3.20 7.86 -1.22
C ASP A 170 -2.61 7.67 -2.63
N ARG A 171 -2.23 8.77 -3.29
CA ARG A 171 -1.65 8.76 -4.65
C ARG A 171 -0.47 7.81 -4.79
N ASP A 172 0.40 7.73 -3.79
CA ASP A 172 1.57 6.84 -3.78
C ASP A 172 1.19 5.36 -3.86
N VAL A 173 0.10 4.97 -3.20
CA VAL A 173 -0.41 3.60 -3.27
C VAL A 173 -0.95 3.30 -4.66
N TYR A 174 -1.69 4.26 -5.25
CA TYR A 174 -2.25 4.09 -6.58
C TYR A 174 -1.20 4.11 -7.70
N ALA A 175 -0.08 4.81 -7.50
CA ALA A 175 1.06 4.74 -8.41
C ALA A 175 1.62 3.31 -8.48
N ILE A 176 1.72 2.64 -7.34
CA ILE A 176 2.21 1.26 -7.26
C ILE A 176 1.18 0.25 -7.78
N ASP A 177 -0.11 0.50 -7.59
CA ASP A 177 -1.14 -0.33 -8.19
C ASP A 177 -1.17 -0.18 -9.73
N ALA A 178 -0.98 1.05 -10.24
CA ALA A 178 -0.85 1.31 -11.67
C ALA A 178 0.40 0.62 -12.27
N LEU A 179 1.53 0.68 -11.56
CA LEU A 179 2.73 -0.10 -11.91
C LEU A 179 2.39 -1.58 -11.99
N TRP A 180 1.77 -2.13 -10.94
CA TRP A 180 1.46 -3.55 -10.86
C TRP A 180 0.56 -4.00 -12.01
N GLN A 181 -0.42 -3.19 -12.40
CA GLN A 181 -1.30 -3.49 -13.54
C GLN A 181 -0.52 -3.62 -14.86
N LYS A 182 0.56 -2.85 -15.04
CA LYS A 182 1.41 -2.90 -16.24
C LYS A 182 2.40 -4.06 -16.21
N ILE A 183 3.03 -4.29 -15.07
CA ILE A 183 4.15 -5.25 -14.95
C ILE A 183 3.69 -6.69 -14.69
N GLN A 184 2.51 -6.88 -14.09
CA GLN A 184 2.02 -8.20 -13.70
C GLN A 184 2.03 -9.22 -14.85
N PRO A 185 1.54 -8.91 -16.08
CA PRO A 185 1.56 -9.87 -17.18
C PRO A 185 2.99 -10.35 -17.51
N ILE A 186 3.97 -9.45 -17.48
CA ILE A 186 5.36 -9.74 -17.80
C ILE A 186 6.00 -10.60 -16.70
N VAL A 187 5.80 -10.22 -15.43
CA VAL A 187 6.32 -10.99 -14.29
C VAL A 187 5.70 -12.39 -14.24
N MET A 188 4.43 -12.54 -14.65
CA MET A 188 3.78 -13.85 -14.75
C MET A 188 4.36 -14.73 -15.87
N GLU A 189 4.96 -14.15 -16.90
CA GLU A 189 5.67 -14.89 -17.95
C GLU A 189 7.06 -15.33 -17.47
N GLU A 190 7.76 -14.49 -16.72
CA GLU A 190 9.09 -14.81 -16.15
C GLU A 190 9.04 -15.82 -15.01
N ILE A 191 8.04 -15.70 -14.14
CA ILE A 191 7.94 -16.44 -12.90
C ILE A 191 6.73 -17.37 -13.00
N PRO A 192 6.84 -18.56 -13.62
CA PRO A 192 5.69 -19.42 -13.83
C PRO A 192 5.11 -19.95 -12.52
N ARG A 193 3.82 -20.27 -12.56
CA ARG A 193 3.11 -20.90 -11.44
C ARG A 193 3.70 -22.28 -11.14
N GLN A 194 3.96 -22.54 -9.86
CA GLN A 194 4.52 -23.81 -9.41
C GLN A 194 3.44 -24.92 -9.36
N ARG A 195 3.87 -26.18 -9.42
CA ARG A 195 2.95 -27.32 -9.34
C ARG A 195 2.28 -27.36 -7.96
N GLY A 196 0.95 -27.42 -7.95
CA GLY A 196 0.15 -27.43 -6.71
C GLY A 196 -0.06 -26.05 -6.08
N GLU A 197 0.49 -24.98 -6.67
CA GLU A 197 0.30 -23.62 -6.20
C GLU A 197 -1.09 -23.10 -6.60
N GLY A 198 -1.87 -22.67 -5.61
CA GLY A 198 -3.16 -22.02 -5.84
C GLY A 198 -3.01 -20.66 -6.53
N ALA A 199 -4.02 -20.23 -7.29
CA ALA A 199 -3.96 -18.99 -8.07
C ALA A 199 -3.68 -17.73 -7.20
N GLU A 200 -4.24 -17.67 -5.98
CA GLU A 200 -4.01 -16.53 -5.10
C GLU A 200 -2.62 -16.57 -4.45
N ALA A 201 -2.15 -17.76 -4.04
CA ALA A 201 -0.79 -17.92 -3.54
C ALA A 201 0.25 -17.51 -4.60
N TYR A 202 0.01 -17.91 -5.85
CA TYR A 202 0.81 -17.50 -6.99
C TYR A 202 0.87 -15.98 -7.15
N ARG A 203 -0.29 -15.31 -7.17
CA ARG A 203 -0.38 -13.85 -7.30
C ARG A 203 0.35 -13.11 -6.19
N VAL A 204 0.22 -13.58 -4.95
CA VAL A 204 0.92 -12.99 -3.80
C VAL A 204 2.42 -13.19 -3.92
N ARG A 205 2.86 -14.40 -4.27
CA ARG A 205 4.29 -14.74 -4.40
C ARG A 205 4.98 -13.90 -5.46
N ILE A 206 4.46 -13.85 -6.69
CA ILE A 206 5.10 -13.08 -7.78
C ILE A 206 5.15 -11.58 -7.47
N LYS A 207 4.13 -11.06 -6.76
CA LYS A 207 4.12 -9.68 -6.31
C LYS A 207 5.23 -9.46 -5.29
N GLU A 208 5.35 -10.32 -4.28
CA GLU A 208 6.42 -10.21 -3.28
C GLU A 208 7.81 -10.37 -3.92
N GLU A 209 7.99 -11.31 -4.83
CA GLU A 209 9.26 -11.51 -5.55
C GLU A 209 9.67 -10.26 -6.32
N TYR A 210 8.75 -9.66 -7.09
CA TYR A 210 9.02 -8.43 -7.82
C TYR A 210 9.35 -7.25 -6.89
N PHE A 211 8.51 -6.99 -5.88
CA PHE A 211 8.74 -5.87 -4.95
C PHE A 211 9.90 -6.09 -3.97
N SER A 212 10.51 -7.28 -3.96
CA SER A 212 11.71 -7.58 -3.15
C SER A 212 13.01 -7.47 -3.93
N ARG A 213 12.95 -7.23 -5.25
CA ARG A 213 14.15 -7.02 -6.06
C ARG A 213 14.89 -5.76 -5.61
N GLU A 214 16.20 -5.79 -5.73
CA GLU A 214 17.09 -4.67 -5.49
C GLU A 214 17.67 -4.24 -6.85
N VAL A 215 17.95 -2.94 -7.02
CA VAL A 215 18.65 -2.48 -8.22
C VAL A 215 20.05 -3.09 -8.20
N GLU A 216 20.38 -3.92 -9.19
CA GLU A 216 21.76 -4.36 -9.37
C GLU A 216 22.63 -3.14 -9.67
N SER A 217 23.41 -2.68 -8.69
CA SER A 217 24.42 -1.66 -8.94
C SER A 217 25.50 -2.31 -9.80
N GLU A 218 25.60 -1.91 -11.07
CA GLU A 218 26.75 -2.25 -11.91
C GLU A 218 28.04 -1.93 -11.13
N LYS A 219 28.85 -2.97 -10.89
CA LYS A 219 30.20 -2.87 -10.32
C LYS A 219 31.23 -2.69 -11.42
#